data_AF-A0A927M658-F1
#
_entry.id   AF-A0A927M658-F1
#
_cell.length_a   1.000
_cell.length_b   1.000
_cell.length_c   1.000
_cell.angle_alpha   90.00
_cell.angle_beta   90.00
_cell.angle_gamma   90.00
#
_symmetry.space_group_name_H-M   'P 1'
#
loop_
_entity.id
_entity.type
_entity.pdbx_description
1 polymer ?
#
loop_
_entity_poly.entity_id
_entity_poly.type
_entity_poly.pdbx_seq_one_letter_code
_entity_poly.pdbx_strand_id
1 'polypeptide(L)'
;MRGTRLGRGGARRWAMTAPAARRTRNRLILSARLIVVEHWPGTDGNCPICKLPDCWALATASAYLDVVNDPFVPARLAVDVVHIDSRATLSAMGATGGEPVDGGEGELAG
;
A
#
# COMPACT_ATOMS: atom_id res chain seq x y z
N MET A 1 -17.81 -66.84 11.12
CA MET A 1 -17.51 -66.17 9.83
C MET A 1 -18.51 -65.03 9.62
N ARG A 2 -18.11 -63.77 9.86
CA ARG A 2 -18.87 -62.57 9.47
C ARG A 2 -17.89 -61.63 8.79
N GLY A 3 -18.01 -61.52 7.46
CA GLY A 3 -17.22 -60.58 6.67
C GLY A 3 -17.78 -59.18 6.84
N THR A 4 -17.03 -58.31 7.51
CA THR A 4 -17.28 -56.86 7.48
C THR A 4 -16.83 -56.33 6.13
N ARG A 5 -17.80 -56.05 5.26
CA ARG A 5 -17.61 -55.23 4.06
C ARG A 5 -17.21 -53.83 4.53
N LEU A 6 -15.92 -53.51 4.51
CA LEU A 6 -15.45 -52.14 4.62
C LEU A 6 -15.94 -51.40 3.37
N GLY A 7 -17.00 -50.61 3.56
CA GLY A 7 -17.49 -49.68 2.56
C GLY A 7 -16.35 -48.77 2.14
N ARG A 8 -16.06 -48.76 0.84
CA ARG A 8 -15.18 -47.77 0.20
C ARG A 8 -15.77 -46.38 0.48
N GLY A 9 -15.29 -45.75 1.56
CA GLY A 9 -15.48 -44.33 1.81
C GLY A 9 -14.74 -43.58 0.71
N GLY A 10 -15.43 -43.33 -0.40
CA GLY A 10 -14.92 -42.53 -1.51
C GLY A 10 -14.62 -41.13 -1.00
N ALA A 11 -13.35 -40.88 -0.67
CA ALA A 11 -12.81 -39.54 -0.57
C ALA A 11 -13.17 -38.82 -1.87
N ARG A 12 -14.15 -37.91 -1.79
CA ARG A 12 -14.55 -37.07 -2.92
C ARG A 12 -13.31 -36.29 -3.32
N ARG A 13 -12.70 -36.69 -4.43
CA ARG A 13 -11.47 -36.10 -4.94
C ARG A 13 -11.83 -34.69 -5.44
N TRP A 14 -11.59 -33.67 -4.62
CA TRP A 14 -11.60 -32.28 -5.06
C TRP A 14 -10.34 -31.99 -5.90
N ALA A 15 -10.13 -32.74 -6.98
CA ALA A 15 -9.07 -32.44 -7.94
C ALA A 15 -9.56 -31.29 -8.82
N MET A 16 -9.27 -30.06 -8.41
CA MET A 16 -9.38 -28.91 -9.31
C MET A 16 -8.40 -29.09 -10.47
N THR A 17 -8.87 -28.82 -11.69
CA THR A 17 -7.99 -28.78 -12.86
C THR A 17 -7.01 -27.62 -12.73
N ALA A 18 -5.82 -27.75 -13.31
CA ALA A 18 -4.80 -26.70 -13.23
C ALA A 18 -5.28 -25.31 -13.72
N PRO A 19 -6.10 -25.18 -14.78
CA PRO A 19 -6.69 -23.89 -15.16
C PRO A 19 -7.68 -23.34 -14.13
N ALA A 20 -8.48 -24.18 -13.49
CA ALA A 20 -9.42 -23.75 -12.44
C ALA A 20 -8.66 -23.27 -11.20
N ALA A 21 -7.61 -23.99 -10.78
CA ALA A 21 -6.74 -23.60 -9.68
C ALA A 21 -6.07 -22.24 -9.94
N ARG A 22 -5.57 -22.00 -11.17
CA ARG A 22 -5.00 -20.70 -11.57
C ARG A 22 -6.02 -19.56 -11.48
N ARG A 23 -7.26 -19.77 -11.94
CA ARG A 23 -8.32 -18.75 -11.83
C ARG A 23 -8.64 -18.42 -10.39
N THR A 24 -8.76 -19.42 -9.52
CA THR A 24 -8.97 -19.20 -8.09
C THR A 24 -7.80 -18.44 -7.47
N ARG A 25 -6.55 -18.83 -7.75
CA ARG A 25 -5.36 -18.12 -7.27
C ARG A 25 -5.35 -16.65 -7.70
N ASN A 26 -5.63 -16.36 -8.96
CA ASN A 26 -5.66 -14.98 -9.46
C ASN A 26 -6.74 -14.14 -8.76
N ARG A 27 -7.93 -14.72 -8.52
CA ARG A 27 -8.98 -14.02 -7.76
C ARG A 27 -8.54 -13.71 -6.34
N LEU A 28 -7.93 -14.69 -5.65
CA LEU A 28 -7.41 -14.48 -4.29
C LEU A 28 -6.32 -13.41 -4.25
N ILE A 29 -5.42 -13.35 -5.24
CA ILE A 29 -4.40 -12.30 -5.34
C ILE A 29 -5.05 -10.92 -5.47
N LEU A 30 -6.02 -10.78 -6.38
CA LEU A 30 -6.71 -9.50 -6.58
C LEU A 30 -7.50 -9.07 -5.33
N SER A 31 -8.19 -10.01 -4.68
CA SER A 31 -8.88 -9.75 -3.41
C SER A 31 -7.92 -9.33 -2.31
N ALA A 32 -6.76 -9.99 -2.17
CA ALA A 32 -5.76 -9.62 -1.17
C ALA A 32 -5.21 -8.21 -1.43
N ARG A 33 -4.87 -7.87 -2.68
CA ARG A 33 -4.42 -6.52 -3.04
C ARG A 33 -5.46 -5.46 -2.70
N LEU A 34 -6.73 -5.74 -2.97
CA LEU A 34 -7.83 -4.82 -2.63
C LEU A 34 -7.92 -4.60 -1.11
N ILE A 35 -7.88 -5.68 -0.32
CA ILE A 35 -7.90 -5.60 1.15
C ILE A 35 -6.73 -4.74 1.64
N VAL A 36 -5.52 -4.93 1.11
CA VAL A 36 -4.35 -4.12 1.49
C VAL A 36 -4.59 -2.63 1.20
N VAL A 37 -5.16 -2.28 0.04
CA VAL A 37 -5.46 -0.88 -0.29
C VAL A 37 -6.52 -0.28 0.63
N GLU A 38 -7.59 -1.02 0.91
CA GLU A 38 -8.72 -0.58 1.70
C GLU A 38 -8.38 -0.44 3.20
N HIS A 39 -7.51 -1.32 3.70
CA HIS A 39 -7.13 -1.35 5.10
C HIS A 39 -5.81 -0.63 5.41
N TRP A 40 -5.15 -0.06 4.41
CA TRP A 40 -3.86 0.62 4.58
C TRP A 40 -3.94 1.68 5.69
N PRO A 41 -3.03 1.67 6.69
CA PRO A 41 -3.08 2.61 7.78
C PRO A 41 -2.86 4.04 7.26
N GLY A 42 -3.65 4.97 7.79
CA GLY A 42 -3.44 6.40 7.56
C GLY A 42 -2.28 6.96 8.38
N THR A 43 -2.17 8.29 8.43
CA THR A 43 -1.18 9.01 9.24
C THR A 43 -1.23 8.65 10.72
N ASP A 44 -2.40 8.25 11.21
CA ASP A 44 -2.63 7.93 12.62
C ASP A 44 -2.21 6.49 12.97
N GLY A 45 -1.66 5.73 12.01
CA GLY A 45 -1.29 4.32 12.17
C GLY A 45 -2.47 3.36 12.28
N ASN A 46 -3.70 3.87 12.34
CA ASN A 46 -4.92 3.08 12.45
C ASN A 46 -5.49 2.72 11.08
N CYS A 47 -6.05 1.51 10.97
CA CYS A 47 -6.81 1.11 9.79
C CYS A 47 -8.07 1.98 9.61
N PRO A 48 -8.34 2.52 8.42
CA PRO A 48 -9.49 3.41 8.19
C PRO A 48 -10.83 2.70 8.30
N ILE A 49 -10.88 1.37 8.09
CA ILE A 49 -12.09 0.55 8.15
C ILE A 49 -12.29 -0.02 9.56
N CYS A 50 -11.29 -0.76 10.06
CA CYS A 50 -11.39 -1.44 11.35
C CYS A 50 -11.18 -0.51 12.55
N LYS A 51 -10.60 0.68 12.34
CA LYS A 51 -10.21 1.65 13.39
C LYS A 51 -9.29 1.07 14.47
N LEU A 52 -8.50 0.06 14.11
CA LEU A 52 -7.53 -0.61 14.98
C LEU A 52 -6.10 -0.40 14.43
N PRO A 53 -5.09 -0.28 15.30
CA PRO A 53 -3.69 -0.20 14.89
C PRO A 53 -3.21 -1.55 14.32
N ASP A 54 -3.56 -2.67 14.96
CA ASP A 54 -3.20 -4.03 14.51
C ASP A 54 -4.33 -4.67 13.71
N CYS A 55 -4.49 -4.25 12.46
CA CYS A 55 -5.55 -4.75 11.59
C CYS A 55 -5.26 -6.17 11.06
N TRP A 56 -6.01 -7.14 11.56
CA TRP A 56 -5.90 -8.54 11.13
C TRP A 56 -6.19 -8.76 9.64
N ALA A 57 -7.11 -8.00 9.06
CA ALA A 57 -7.43 -8.11 7.63
C ALA A 57 -6.22 -7.70 6.77
N LEU A 58 -5.57 -6.58 7.13
CA LEU A 58 -4.34 -6.13 6.48
C LEU A 58 -3.22 -7.16 6.66
N ALA A 59 -2.97 -7.59 7.89
CA ALA A 59 -1.92 -8.57 8.20
C ALA A 59 -2.10 -9.88 7.42
N THR A 60 -3.34 -10.40 7.35
CA THR A 60 -3.65 -11.64 6.64
C THR A 60 -3.47 -11.49 5.13
N ALA A 61 -3.93 -10.37 4.56
CA ALA A 61 -3.82 -10.13 3.13
C ALA A 61 -2.36 -9.93 2.70
N SER A 62 -1.57 -9.18 3.46
CA SER A 62 -0.14 -9.01 3.21
C SER A 62 0.60 -10.35 3.31
N ALA A 63 0.36 -11.14 4.37
CA ALA A 63 0.98 -12.45 4.53
C ALA A 63 0.62 -13.41 3.37
N TYR A 64 -0.61 -13.36 2.86
CA TYR A 64 -0.98 -14.15 1.68
C TYR A 64 -0.19 -13.73 0.42
N LEU A 65 -0.02 -12.43 0.19
CA LEU A 65 0.77 -11.90 -0.94
C LEU A 65 2.24 -12.33 -0.85
N ASP A 66 2.81 -12.32 0.35
CA ASP A 66 4.16 -12.84 0.60
C ASP A 66 4.27 -14.32 0.25
N VAL A 67 3.32 -15.14 0.72
CA VAL A 67 3.28 -16.59 0.43
C VAL A 67 3.21 -16.88 -1.08
N VAL A 68 2.52 -16.04 -1.85
CA VAL A 68 2.42 -16.22 -3.30
C VAL A 68 3.52 -15.51 -4.10
N ASN A 69 4.46 -14.84 -3.43
CA ASN A 69 5.54 -14.02 -3.99
C ASN A 69 5.02 -12.89 -4.89
N ASP A 70 4.00 -12.18 -4.43
CA ASP A 70 3.44 -11.00 -5.12
C ASP A 70 3.92 -9.72 -4.40
N PRO A 71 4.86 -8.94 -4.96
CA PRO A 71 5.51 -7.81 -4.27
C PRO A 71 4.64 -6.54 -4.28
N PHE A 72 3.33 -6.69 -4.07
CA PHE A 72 2.39 -5.56 -4.15
C PHE A 72 2.57 -4.57 -3.02
N VAL A 73 2.78 -3.30 -3.40
CA VAL A 73 2.81 -2.15 -2.49
C VAL A 73 1.79 -1.12 -2.98
N PRO A 74 0.85 -0.66 -2.14
CA PRO A 74 -0.11 0.36 -2.55
C PRO A 74 0.55 1.68 -2.91
N ALA A 75 0.05 2.33 -3.97
CA ALA A 75 0.52 3.63 -4.41
C ALA A 75 0.38 4.74 -3.35
N ARG A 76 -0.47 4.58 -2.32
CA ARG A 76 -0.58 5.54 -1.21
C ARG A 76 0.75 5.73 -0.46
N LEU A 77 1.64 4.73 -0.45
CA LEU A 77 3.01 4.89 0.04
C LEU A 77 3.97 5.51 -0.98
N ALA A 78 3.68 5.35 -2.28
CA ALA A 78 4.53 5.87 -3.34
C ALA A 78 4.43 7.41 -3.46
N VAL A 79 3.28 7.99 -3.12
CA VAL A 79 3.12 9.46 -3.12
C VAL A 79 3.90 10.11 -1.97
N ASP A 80 3.91 9.48 -0.78
CA ASP A 80 4.62 10.02 0.39
C ASP A 80 6.15 10.04 0.21
N VAL A 81 6.73 9.08 -0.51
CA VAL A 81 8.18 9.07 -0.82
C VAL A 81 8.54 10.09 -1.90
N VAL A 82 7.70 10.24 -2.94
CA VAL A 82 8.01 11.16 -4.06
C VAL A 82 7.84 12.64 -3.68
N HIS A 83 7.08 12.96 -2.62
CA HIS A 83 6.78 14.36 -2.27
C HIS A 83 7.80 15.05 -1.34
N ILE A 84 8.78 14.32 -0.78
CA ILE A 84 9.75 14.89 0.19
C ILE A 84 10.96 15.54 -0.52
N ASP A 85 11.37 15.05 -1.70
CA ASP A 85 12.57 15.55 -2.40
C ASP A 85 12.37 16.89 -3.16
N SER A 86 11.13 17.33 -3.40
CA SER A 86 10.88 18.54 -4.18
C SER A 86 11.15 19.86 -3.44
N ARG A 87 11.22 19.85 -2.09
CA ARG A 87 11.44 21.07 -1.28
C ARG A 87 12.93 21.36 -1.01
N ALA A 88 13.78 20.34 -1.05
CA ALA A 88 15.23 20.49 -0.89
C ALA A 88 15.86 21.18 -2.10
N THR A 89 15.40 20.87 -3.31
CA THR A 89 15.94 21.45 -4.56
C THR A 89 15.52 22.92 -4.76
N LEU A 90 14.34 23.32 -4.27
CA LEU A 90 13.86 24.72 -4.38
C LEU A 90 14.49 25.66 -3.34
N SER A 91 14.94 25.17 -2.18
CA SER A 91 15.61 26.01 -1.18
C SER A 91 17.04 26.41 -1.56
N ALA A 92 17.68 25.68 -2.47
CA ALA A 92 19.05 25.97 -2.90
C ALA A 92 19.15 27.15 -3.91
N MET A 93 18.02 27.66 -4.43
CA MET A 93 18.01 28.69 -5.48
C MET A 93 17.48 30.06 -5.04
N GLY A 94 17.22 30.24 -3.74
CA GLY A 94 16.53 31.42 -3.19
C GLY A 94 17.31 32.20 -2.13
N ALA A 95 18.64 32.16 -2.14
CA ALA A 95 19.46 32.88 -1.15
C ALA A 95 20.56 33.73 -1.81
N THR A 96 20.15 34.76 -2.54
CA THR A 96 20.90 36.03 -2.63
C THR A 96 19.88 37.12 -2.33
N GLY A 97 19.71 37.50 -1.06
CA GLY A 97 20.61 38.47 -0.44
C GLY A 97 20.04 39.86 -0.71
N GLY A 98 19.07 40.26 0.12
CA GLY A 98 18.62 41.64 0.18
C GLY A 98 19.64 42.47 0.97
N GLU A 99 19.86 43.70 0.53
CA GLU A 99 20.38 44.76 1.38
C GLU A 99 19.60 46.07 1.15
N PRO A 100 19.63 46.98 2.14
CA PRO A 100 18.53 47.87 2.45
C PRO A 100 18.73 49.31 1.96
N VAL A 101 17.64 50.05 2.08
CA VAL A 101 17.43 51.49 1.85
C VAL A 101 18.50 52.41 2.45
N ASP A 102 18.94 53.39 1.67
CA ASP A 102 19.60 54.61 2.14
C ASP A 102 18.83 55.84 1.61
N GLY A 103 18.68 56.86 2.46
CA GLY A 103 17.76 57.99 2.28
C GLY A 103 18.42 59.33 1.97
N GLY A 104 17.59 60.38 1.86
CA GLY A 104 18.00 61.77 1.59
C GLY A 104 18.39 62.00 0.12
N GLU A 105 18.14 63.11 -0.56
CA GLU A 105 17.98 64.53 -0.24
C GLU A 105 17.50 65.21 -1.56
N GLY A 106 16.55 66.14 -1.55
CA GLY A 106 16.89 67.56 -1.71
C GLY A 106 16.75 68.09 -3.16
N GLU A 107 15.66 68.82 -3.40
CA GLU A 107 15.71 70.22 -3.89
C GLU A 107 15.94 70.57 -5.40
N LEU A 108 14.98 71.36 -5.92
CA LEU A 108 15.01 72.43 -6.95
C LEU A 108 14.88 72.19 -8.48
N ALA A 109 13.78 72.80 -8.98
CA ALA A 109 13.71 73.82 -10.04
C ALA A 109 13.59 73.41 -11.51
N GLY A 110 12.62 74.06 -12.18
CA GLY A 110 12.49 74.13 -13.63
C GLY A 110 11.06 74.24 -14.09
#